data_AF-A0A4Y5ZU93-F1
#
_entry.id   AF-A0A4Y5ZU93-F1
#
_cell.length_a   1.000
_cell.length_b   1.000
_cell.length_c   1.000
_cell.angle_alpha   90.00
_cell.angle_beta   90.00
_cell.angle_gamma   90.00
#
_symmetry.space_group_name_H-M   'P 1'
#
loop_
_entity.id
_entity.type
_entity.pdbx_description
1 polymer ?
#
loop_
_entity_poly.entity_id
_entity_poly.type
_entity_poly.pdbx_seq_one_letter_code
_entity_poly.pdbx_strand_id
1 'polypeptide(L)' 'MNAMGHVIIEENLYDRAFVATRTEGFEEYKKIVEGYTPESVEAITGVSAQEIRQAARMYAGAKPPPFSGAWA' A
#
# COMPACT_ATOMS: atom_id res chain seq x y z
N MET A 1 4.87 -8.41 0.46
CA MET A 1 4.76 -6.95 0.19
C MET A 1 3.56 -6.61 -0.69
N ASN A 2 3.30 -7.36 -1.77
CA ASN A 2 2.18 -7.11 -2.69
C ASN A 2 0.79 -7.07 -2.02
N ALA A 3 0.59 -7.84 -0.94
CA ALA A 3 -0.63 -7.83 -0.12
C ALA A 3 -1.01 -6.45 0.42
N MET A 4 -0.03 -5.69 0.92
CA MET A 4 -0.28 -4.35 1.45
C MET A 4 -0.59 -3.36 0.33
N GLY A 5 0.12 -3.48 -0.81
CA GLY A 5 -0.15 -2.68 -2.00
C GLY A 5 -1.57 -2.92 -2.54
N HIS A 6 -2.01 -4.17 -2.54
CA HIS A 6 -3.39 -4.54 -2.89
C HIS A 6 -4.40 -3.78 -2.02
N VAL A 7 -4.29 -3.88 -0.69
CA VAL A 7 -5.21 -3.21 0.25
C VAL A 7 -5.19 -1.69 0.08
N ILE A 8 -4.00 -1.08 -0.05
CA ILE A 8 -3.87 0.38 -0.20
C ILE A 8 -4.55 0.86 -1.50
N ILE A 9 -4.44 0.10 -2.58
CA ILE A 9 -5.06 0.45 -3.87
C ILE A 9 -6.56 0.16 -3.84
N GLU A 10 -6.98 -0.99 -3.33
CA GLU A 10 -8.38 -1.42 -3.20
C GLU A 10 -9.18 -0.43 -2.34
N GLU A 11 -8.64 -0.04 -1.17
CA GLU A 11 -9.26 0.92 -0.25
C GLU A 11 -9.02 2.38 -0.66
N ASN A 12 -8.33 2.64 -1.78
CA ASN A 12 -8.01 3.97 -2.30
C ASN A 12 -7.27 4.88 -1.29
N LEU A 13 -6.35 4.31 -0.51
CA LEU A 13 -5.61 5.01 0.54
C LEU A 13 -4.30 5.67 0.05
N TYR A 14 -3.97 5.52 -1.24
CA TYR A 14 -2.79 6.13 -1.84
C TYR A 14 -3.03 7.60 -2.22
N ASP A 15 -1.96 8.40 -2.22
CA ASP A 15 -2.00 9.77 -2.71
C ASP A 15 -2.10 9.79 -4.25
N ARG A 16 -3.33 10.01 -4.75
CA ARG A 16 -3.62 10.07 -6.18
C ARG A 16 -2.86 11.17 -6.91
N ALA A 17 -2.68 12.33 -6.27
CA ALA A 17 -2.00 13.47 -6.89
C ALA A 17 -0.50 13.18 -7.02
N PHE A 18 0.10 12.59 -5.98
CA PHE A 18 1.49 12.15 -6.02
C PHE A 18 1.69 11.07 -7.09
N VAL A 19 0.84 10.03 -7.11
CA VAL A 19 0.90 8.97 -8.12
C VAL A 19 0.79 9.54 -9.53
N ALA A 20 -0.18 10.43 -9.79
CA ALA A 20 -0.39 11.00 -11.12
C ALA A 20 0.76 11.91 -11.60
N THR A 21 1.49 12.56 -10.70
CA THR A 21 2.48 13.59 -11.06
C THR A 21 3.94 13.14 -10.89
N ARG A 22 4.18 12.08 -10.11
CA ARG A 22 5.53 11.65 -9.70
C ARG A 22 5.82 10.17 -9.95
N THR A 23 4.87 9.43 -10.52
CA THR A 23 5.06 7.99 -10.78
C THR A 23 4.59 7.62 -12.19
N GLU A 24 5.13 6.51 -12.69
CA GLU A 24 4.76 5.91 -13.97
C GLU A 24 4.49 4.41 -13.74
N GLY A 25 3.69 3.77 -14.58
CA GLY A 25 3.43 2.33 -14.49
C GLY A 25 2.45 1.89 -13.38
N PHE A 26 1.66 2.83 -12.83
CA PHE A 26 0.75 2.54 -11.71
C PHE A 26 -0.35 1.55 -12.09
N GLU A 27 -0.89 1.64 -13.30
CA GLU A 27 -1.96 0.74 -13.76
C GLU A 27 -1.44 -0.70 -13.97
N GLU A 28 -0.21 -0.85 -14.45
CA GLU A 28 0.47 -2.14 -14.54
C GLU A 28 0.70 -2.73 -13.14
N TYR A 29 1.18 -1.92 -12.20
CA TYR A 29 1.37 -2.34 -10.82
C TYR A 29 0.05 -2.77 -10.17
N LYS A 30 -1.02 -2.00 -10.38
CA LYS A 30 -2.36 -2.30 -9.89
C LYS A 30 -2.85 -3.68 -10.35
N LYS A 31 -2.66 -4.01 -11.63
CA LYS A 31 -3.01 -5.34 -12.18
C LYS A 31 -2.18 -6.46 -11.54
N ILE A 32 -0.90 -6.22 -11.27
CA ILE A 32 -0.03 -7.20 -10.63
C ILE A 32 -0.53 -7.49 -9.21
N VAL A 33 -0.83 -6.46 -8.42
CA VAL A 33 -1.24 -6.64 -7.03
C VAL A 33 -2.69 -7.08 -6.85
N GLU A 34 -3.54 -6.94 -7.87
CA GLU A 34 -4.95 -7.36 -7.83
C GLU A 34 -5.14 -8.84 -7.41
N GLY A 35 -4.24 -9.73 -7.81
CA GLY A 35 -4.29 -11.15 -7.41
C GLY A 35 -3.78 -11.45 -5.99
N TYR A 36 -3.14 -10.48 -5.33
CA TYR A 36 -2.53 -10.67 -4.01
C TYR A 36 -3.47 -10.20 -2.89
N THR A 37 -4.68 -10.77 -2.84
CA THR A 37 -5.63 -10.51 -1.76
C THR A 37 -5.05 -10.94 -0.41
N PRO A 38 -5.33 -10.23 0.70
CA PRO A 38 -4.85 -10.60 2.02
C PRO A 38 -5.06 -12.08 2.38
N GLU A 39 -6.18 -12.66 1.97
CA GLU A 39 -6.53 -14.07 2.15
C GLU A 39 -5.62 -15.03 1.36
N SER A 40 -5.21 -14.67 0.14
CA SER A 40 -4.36 -15.53 -0.69
C SER A 40 -2.93 -15.62 -0.15
N VAL A 41 -2.47 -14.55 0.51
CA VAL A 41 -1.12 -14.42 1.07
C VAL A 41 -1.06 -14.85 2.53
N GLU A 42 -2.17 -14.94 3.24
CA GLU A 42 -2.25 -15.50 4.59
C GLU A 42 -1.74 -16.95 4.62
N ALA A 43 -2.16 -17.78 3.67
CA ALA A 43 -1.72 -19.17 3.54
C ALA A 43 -0.21 -19.33 3.26
N ILE A 44 0.42 -18.30 2.67
CA ILE A 44 1.84 -18.31 2.28
C ILE A 44 2.72 -17.73 3.39
N THR A 45 2.26 -16.63 3.99
CA THR A 45 3.06 -15.82 4.93
C THR A 45 2.81 -16.18 6.39
N GLY A 46 1.67 -16.84 6.69
CA GLY A 46 1.24 -17.13 8.06
C GLY A 46 0.76 -15.90 8.84
N VAL A 47 0.68 -14.73 8.18
CA VAL A 47 0.14 -13.49 8.75
C VAL A 47 -1.34 -13.41 8.41
N SER A 48 -2.19 -13.12 9.39
CA SER A 48 -3.63 -13.06 9.14
C SER A 48 -3.98 -11.95 8.15
N ALA A 49 -5.00 -12.17 7.32
CA ALA A 49 -5.52 -11.16 6.40
C ALA A 49 -5.88 -9.85 7.14
N GLN A 50 -6.33 -9.95 8.40
CA GLN A 50 -6.64 -8.81 9.24
C GLN A 50 -5.40 -7.99 9.60
N GLU A 51 -4.31 -8.63 10.01
CA GLU A 51 -3.04 -7.95 10.33
C GLU A 51 -2.45 -7.26 9.10
N ILE A 52 -2.53 -7.89 7.93
CA ILE A 52 -2.09 -7.29 6.66
C ILE A 52 -2.87 -6.01 6.37
N ARG A 53 -4.21 -6.04 6.51
CA ARG A 53 -5.06 -4.85 6.32
C ARG A 53 -4.74 -3.76 7.33
N GLN A 54 -4.55 -4.12 8.60
CA GLN A 54 -4.23 -3.17 9.66
C GLN A 54 -2.88 -2.49 9.39
N ALA A 55 -1.86 -3.26 9.01
CA ALA A 55 -0.54 -2.74 8.65
C ALA A 55 -0.63 -1.81 7.44
N ALA A 56 -1.37 -2.21 6.39
CA ALA A 56 -1.58 -1.41 5.18
C ALA A 56 -2.23 -0.04 5.49
N ARG A 57 -3.31 -0.04 6.28
CA ARG A 57 -4.00 1.18 6.71
C ARG A 57 -3.13 2.07 7.59
N MET A 58 -2.39 1.47 8.52
CA MET A 58 -1.48 2.22 9.39
C MET A 58 -0.36 2.89 8.59
N TYR A 59 0.22 2.17 7.63
CA TYR A 59 1.27 2.69 6.76
C TYR A 59 0.75 3.84 5.89
N ALA A 60 -0.38 3.67 5.22
CA ALA A 60 -0.96 4.70 4.37
C ALA A 60 -1.47 5.93 5.16
N GLY A 61 -1.92 5.73 6.40
CA GLY A 61 -2.36 6.79 7.30
C GLY A 61 -1.23 7.51 8.05
N ALA A 62 0.01 7.02 7.97
CA ALA A 62 1.14 7.61 8.67
C ALA A 62 1.48 8.98 8.05
N LYS A 63 1.33 10.04 8.84
CA LYS A 63 1.81 11.37 8.45
C LYS A 63 3.34 11.41 8.55
N PRO A 64 4.03 12.06 7.59
CA PRO A 64 5.46 12.30 7.72
C PRO A 64 5.73 13.06 9.03
N PRO A 65 6.83 12.77 9.72
CA PRO A 65 7.17 13.48 10.94
C PRO A 65 7.30 14.99 10.65
N PRO A 66 6.91 15.86 11.58
CA PRO A 66 6.85 17.32 11.37
C PRO A 66 8.21 17.97 11.04
N PHE A 67 9.32 17.22 11.10
CA PHE A 67 10.69 17.67 10.86
C PHE A 67 11.31 17.15 9.55
N SER A 68 10.53 16.69 8.57
CA SER A 68 11.05 16.22 7.27
C SER A 68 11.72 17.31 6.38
N GLY A 69 11.93 18.52 6.90
CA GLY A 69 12.65 19.62 6.24
C GLY A 69 14.13 19.79 6.65
N ALA A 70 14.70 18.93 7.49
CA ALA A 70 16.08 19.08 8.00
C ALA A 70 17.19 18.60 7.03
N TRP A 71 16.85 18.31 5.77
CA TRP A 71 17.80 17.95 4.71
C TRP A 71 17.51 18.74 3.42
N ALA A 72 17.27 20.04 3.57
CA ALA A 72 17.21 21.00 2.46
C ALA A 72 18.43 21.92 2.52
#